data_AF-A0A812IRF1-F1
#
_entry.id   AF-A0A812IRF1-F1
#
_cell.length_a   1.000
_cell.length_b   1.000
_cell.length_c   1.000
_cell.angle_alpha   90.00
_cell.angle_beta   90.00
_cell.angle_gamma   90.00
#
_symmetry.space_group_name_H-M   'P 1'
#
loop_
_entity.id
_entity.type
_entity.pdbx_description
1 polymer ?
#
loop_
_entity_poly.entity_id
_entity_poly.type
_entity_poly.pdbx_seq_one_letter_code
_entity_poly.pdbx_strand_id
1 'polypeptide(L)'
;MFRTFEDKIEEWTTDNELQGFSAALPPGAEKLTLSFVCPDKFTDQALSYIGAGLPGTLQKLALAFEFSWTECKITSDGFAKLVAGLPKGLLSLDLIFRNDELPDKALESLAGSLPPALSRVMLSFKDNTEFTDQGFCALLDSLPGSLVELILNLDANPKLTDSSLRAFAGWLNKSGSGLQKLYLISNSSKYSQNGLQELCAALPSMKELRLEFQSSETEPDLGSQFVVSPDNLITFTGPAGATGAAV
;
A
#
# COMPACT_ATOMS: atom_id res chain seq x y z
N MET A 1 -0.30 -29.28 -26.64
CA MET A 1 0.66 -28.30 -26.09
C MET A 1 0.04 -27.77 -24.81
N PHE A 2 0.56 -28.13 -23.64
CA PHE A 2 0.07 -27.61 -22.37
C PHE A 2 0.65 -26.19 -22.22
N ARG A 3 -0.21 -25.17 -22.25
CA ARG A 3 0.19 -23.78 -21.93
C ARG A 3 0.41 -23.64 -20.43
N THR A 4 1.38 -22.83 -20.04
CA THR A 4 1.64 -22.57 -18.62
C THR A 4 0.52 -21.71 -18.03
N PHE A 5 0.51 -21.56 -16.69
CA PHE A 5 -0.46 -20.68 -16.03
C PHE A 5 -0.19 -19.22 -16.41
N GLU A 6 1.09 -18.86 -16.52
CA GLU A 6 1.58 -17.54 -16.89
C GLU A 6 1.07 -17.12 -18.28
N ASP A 7 1.07 -18.04 -19.25
CA ASP A 7 0.55 -17.78 -20.61
C ASP A 7 -0.96 -17.45 -20.64
N LYS A 8 -1.72 -17.83 -19.61
CA LYS A 8 -3.18 -17.59 -19.54
C LYS A 8 -3.55 -16.27 -18.91
N ILE A 9 -2.67 -15.68 -18.09
CA ILE A 9 -2.97 -14.44 -17.35
C ILE A 9 -3.10 -13.27 -18.33
N GLU A 10 -2.25 -13.21 -19.36
CA GLU A 10 -2.28 -12.14 -20.37
C GLU A 10 -3.54 -12.16 -21.24
N GLU A 11 -4.24 -13.30 -21.31
CA GLU A 11 -5.50 -13.45 -22.05
C GLU A 11 -6.73 -13.07 -21.20
N TRP A 12 -6.59 -12.90 -19.88
CA TRP A 12 -7.71 -12.58 -18.99
C TRP A 12 -8.04 -11.09 -19.02
N THR A 13 -9.04 -10.76 -19.83
CA THR A 13 -9.50 -9.39 -20.04
C THR A 13 -10.95 -9.17 -19.57
N THR A 14 -11.66 -10.22 -19.14
CA THR A 14 -13.08 -10.17 -18.71
C THR A 14 -13.37 -11.04 -17.47
N ASP A 15 -14.48 -10.75 -16.79
CA ASP A 15 -14.96 -11.55 -15.64
C ASP A 15 -15.15 -13.04 -15.97
N ASN A 16 -15.63 -13.35 -17.18
CA ASN A 16 -15.96 -14.73 -17.58
C ASN A 16 -14.72 -15.63 -17.61
N GLU A 17 -13.59 -15.09 -18.02
CA GLU A 17 -12.32 -15.83 -18.09
C GLU A 17 -11.80 -16.16 -16.70
N LEU A 18 -12.16 -15.35 -15.69
CA LEU A 18 -11.81 -15.56 -14.29
C LEU A 18 -12.74 -16.54 -13.55
N GLN A 19 -13.87 -16.97 -14.13
CA GLN A 19 -14.75 -17.94 -13.49
C GLN A 19 -14.04 -19.28 -13.18
N GLY A 20 -13.08 -19.66 -14.02
CA GLY A 20 -12.24 -20.85 -13.82
C GLY A 20 -10.92 -20.59 -13.09
N PHE A 21 -10.73 -19.39 -12.51
CA PHE A 21 -9.46 -18.95 -11.93
C PHE A 21 -8.89 -19.95 -10.91
N SER A 22 -9.71 -20.39 -9.95
CA SER A 22 -9.29 -21.34 -8.90
C SER A 22 -8.83 -22.69 -9.48
N ALA A 23 -9.50 -23.17 -10.53
CA ALA A 23 -9.16 -24.43 -11.20
C ALA A 23 -7.90 -24.32 -12.06
N ALA A 24 -7.52 -23.10 -12.46
CA ALA A 24 -6.31 -22.86 -13.23
C ALA A 24 -5.05 -22.82 -12.35
N LEU A 25 -5.19 -22.59 -11.04
CA LEU A 25 -4.05 -22.46 -10.14
C LEU A 25 -3.40 -23.80 -9.82
N PRO A 26 -2.06 -23.86 -9.73
CA PRO A 26 -1.36 -25.05 -9.28
C PRO A 26 -1.79 -25.45 -7.85
N PRO A 27 -2.12 -26.73 -7.59
CA PRO A 27 -2.45 -27.19 -6.25
C PRO A 27 -1.24 -27.01 -5.33
N GLY A 28 -1.46 -26.46 -4.14
CA GLY A 28 -0.40 -26.22 -3.16
C GLY A 28 0.52 -25.05 -3.51
N ALA A 29 0.11 -24.15 -4.40
CA ALA A 29 0.87 -22.93 -4.66
C ALA A 29 1.13 -22.16 -3.34
N GLU A 30 2.41 -21.90 -3.08
CA GLU A 30 2.86 -21.08 -1.93
C GLU A 30 3.14 -19.63 -2.33
N LYS A 31 3.31 -19.38 -3.64
CA LYS A 31 3.62 -18.08 -4.22
C LYS A 31 2.75 -17.86 -5.44
N LEU A 32 2.14 -16.68 -5.53
CA LEU A 32 1.34 -16.29 -6.67
C LEU A 32 1.60 -14.82 -6.98
N THR A 33 1.90 -14.54 -8.24
CA THR A 33 2.04 -13.19 -8.78
C THR A 33 1.10 -13.06 -9.96
N LEU A 34 0.19 -12.09 -9.91
CA LEU A 34 -0.71 -11.74 -10.99
C LEU A 34 -0.58 -10.25 -11.27
N SER A 35 -0.47 -9.90 -12.55
CA SER A 35 -0.52 -8.52 -13.01
C SER A 35 -1.56 -8.41 -14.11
N PHE A 36 -2.49 -7.48 -13.91
CA PHE A 36 -3.56 -7.17 -14.84
C PHE A 36 -3.34 -5.74 -15.35
N VAL A 37 -2.99 -5.63 -16.63
CA VAL A 37 -2.76 -4.34 -17.29
C VAL A 37 -3.99 -3.98 -18.13
N CYS A 38 -4.55 -2.81 -17.89
CA CYS A 38 -5.81 -2.32 -18.46
C CYS A 38 -6.98 -3.31 -18.30
N PRO A 39 -7.32 -3.79 -17.09
CA PRO A 39 -8.46 -4.68 -16.87
C PRO A 39 -9.80 -3.93 -16.90
N ASP A 40 -10.03 -3.08 -17.90
CA ASP A 40 -11.13 -2.10 -17.93
C ASP A 40 -12.53 -2.76 -18.08
N LYS A 41 -12.56 -4.05 -18.40
CA LYS A 41 -13.81 -4.84 -18.43
C LYS A 41 -14.02 -5.67 -17.16
N PHE A 42 -13.08 -5.65 -16.21
CA PHE A 42 -13.29 -6.28 -14.92
C PHE A 42 -14.33 -5.50 -14.14
N THR A 43 -15.22 -6.23 -13.48
CA THR A 43 -16.15 -5.68 -12.49
C THR A 43 -15.84 -6.24 -11.12
N ASP A 44 -16.66 -5.89 -10.13
CA ASP A 44 -16.65 -6.53 -8.81
C ASP A 44 -16.69 -8.07 -8.88
N GLN A 45 -17.24 -8.64 -9.95
CA GLN A 45 -17.32 -10.08 -10.15
C GLN A 45 -15.95 -10.71 -10.42
N ALA A 46 -15.07 -10.07 -11.22
CA ALA A 46 -13.69 -10.50 -11.41
C ALA A 46 -12.94 -10.58 -10.07
N LEU A 47 -13.01 -9.51 -9.27
CA LEU A 47 -12.38 -9.46 -7.95
C LEU A 47 -12.94 -10.52 -7.00
N SER A 48 -14.25 -10.80 -7.09
CA SER A 48 -14.87 -11.90 -6.35
C SER A 48 -14.31 -13.27 -6.74
N TYR A 49 -14.09 -13.52 -8.03
CA TYR A 49 -13.53 -14.79 -8.49
C TYR A 49 -12.06 -14.95 -8.07
N ILE A 50 -11.28 -13.88 -8.17
CA ILE A 50 -9.89 -13.87 -7.71
C ILE A 50 -9.85 -14.15 -6.21
N GLY A 51 -10.55 -13.36 -5.39
CA GLY A 51 -10.58 -13.52 -3.93
C GLY A 51 -11.03 -14.92 -3.49
N ALA A 52 -12.11 -15.45 -4.08
CA ALA A 52 -12.61 -16.78 -3.74
C ALA A 52 -11.69 -17.93 -4.22
N GLY A 53 -10.83 -17.68 -5.21
CA GLY A 53 -9.95 -18.68 -5.79
C GLY A 53 -8.54 -18.71 -5.21
N LEU A 54 -8.16 -17.77 -4.33
CA LEU A 54 -6.83 -17.75 -3.72
C LEU A 54 -6.59 -19.01 -2.87
N PRO A 55 -5.51 -19.79 -3.11
CA PRO A 55 -5.21 -20.98 -2.33
C PRO A 55 -4.85 -20.63 -0.89
N GLY A 56 -5.41 -21.38 0.07
CA GLY A 56 -5.07 -21.21 1.49
C GLY A 56 -3.61 -21.53 1.83
N THR A 57 -2.87 -22.18 0.94
CA THR A 57 -1.45 -22.50 1.06
C THR A 57 -0.51 -21.34 0.73
N LEU A 58 -1.03 -20.23 0.18
CA LEU A 58 -0.19 -19.10 -0.20
C LEU A 58 0.50 -18.48 1.02
N GLN A 59 1.81 -18.31 0.89
CA GLN A 59 2.66 -17.55 1.81
C GLN A 59 3.06 -16.20 1.21
N LYS A 60 3.10 -16.08 -0.13
CA LYS A 60 3.41 -14.84 -0.83
C LYS A 60 2.41 -14.58 -1.93
N LEU A 61 1.81 -13.40 -1.93
CA LEU A 61 0.85 -12.98 -2.92
C LEU A 61 1.24 -11.60 -3.43
N ALA A 62 1.36 -11.48 -4.74
CA ALA A 62 1.49 -10.22 -5.44
C ALA A 62 0.34 -10.07 -6.43
N LEU A 63 -0.44 -9.01 -6.28
CA LEU A 63 -1.54 -8.65 -7.15
C LEU A 63 -1.33 -7.21 -7.63
N ALA A 64 -1.29 -7.02 -8.93
CA ALA A 64 -1.24 -5.71 -9.55
C ALA A 64 -2.43 -5.50 -10.47
N PHE A 65 -3.15 -4.40 -10.26
CA PHE A 65 -4.24 -3.93 -11.11
C PHE A 65 -3.88 -2.51 -11.58
N GLU A 66 -3.51 -2.40 -12.85
CA GLU A 66 -3.13 -1.16 -13.50
C GLU A 66 -4.21 -0.77 -14.49
N PHE A 67 -5.22 -0.02 -14.02
CA PHE A 67 -6.33 0.43 -14.86
C PHE A 67 -5.86 1.50 -15.85
N SER A 68 -6.49 1.53 -17.03
CA SER A 68 -6.38 2.70 -17.88
C SER A 68 -7.17 3.86 -17.27
N TRP A 69 -6.94 5.10 -17.71
CA TRP A 69 -7.69 6.29 -17.26
C TRP A 69 -9.16 6.32 -17.74
N THR A 70 -9.75 5.14 -17.99
CA THR A 70 -11.16 4.97 -18.36
C THR A 70 -11.97 4.53 -17.13
N GLU A 71 -13.31 4.61 -17.21
CA GLU A 71 -14.21 4.26 -16.10
C GLU A 71 -13.91 2.85 -15.54
N CYS A 72 -13.27 2.79 -14.37
CA CYS A 72 -13.07 1.55 -13.64
C CYS A 72 -14.41 1.06 -13.09
N LYS A 73 -14.82 -0.16 -13.43
CA LYS A 73 -16.09 -0.74 -12.95
C LYS A 73 -15.98 -1.50 -11.63
N ILE A 74 -14.82 -1.42 -10.99
CA ILE A 74 -14.58 -2.03 -9.69
C ILE A 74 -14.87 -0.99 -8.61
N THR A 75 -15.77 -1.36 -7.72
CA THR A 75 -16.19 -0.55 -6.58
C THR A 75 -15.48 -1.02 -5.30
N SER A 76 -15.73 -0.31 -4.19
CA SER A 76 -15.29 -0.76 -2.86
C SER A 76 -15.82 -2.15 -2.49
N ASP A 77 -16.98 -2.56 -3.02
CA ASP A 77 -17.57 -3.87 -2.71
C ASP A 77 -16.84 -5.01 -3.45
N GLY A 78 -16.41 -4.78 -4.70
CA GLY A 78 -15.51 -5.69 -5.41
C GLY A 78 -14.17 -5.82 -4.71
N PHE A 79 -13.58 -4.68 -4.33
CA PHE A 79 -12.33 -4.64 -3.58
C PHE A 79 -12.45 -5.40 -2.25
N ALA A 80 -13.55 -5.20 -1.50
CA ALA A 80 -13.84 -5.92 -0.28
C ALA A 80 -13.89 -7.44 -0.48
N LYS A 81 -14.50 -7.93 -1.57
CA LYS A 81 -14.52 -9.37 -1.91
C LYS A 81 -13.13 -9.91 -2.21
N LEU A 82 -12.28 -9.14 -2.90
CA LEU A 82 -10.89 -9.52 -3.15
C LEU A 82 -10.13 -9.69 -1.83
N VAL A 83 -10.16 -8.67 -0.97
CA VAL A 83 -9.36 -8.68 0.26
C VAL A 83 -9.89 -9.66 1.30
N ALA A 84 -11.21 -9.90 1.34
CA ALA A 84 -11.81 -10.96 2.18
C ALA A 84 -11.29 -12.36 1.84
N GLY A 85 -10.86 -12.57 0.58
CA GLY A 85 -10.25 -13.81 0.10
C GLY A 85 -8.78 -14.00 0.47
N LEU A 86 -8.12 -13.01 1.10
CA LEU A 86 -6.70 -13.11 1.44
C LEU A 86 -6.43 -14.31 2.38
N PRO A 87 -5.50 -15.21 2.02
CA PRO A 87 -5.15 -16.36 2.85
C PRO A 87 -4.62 -15.94 4.22
N LYS A 88 -5.13 -16.54 5.29
CA LYS A 88 -4.77 -16.16 6.67
C LYS A 88 -3.31 -16.50 7.06
N GLY A 89 -2.67 -17.40 6.33
CA GLY A 89 -1.26 -17.78 6.51
C GLY A 89 -0.26 -16.95 5.71
N LEU A 90 -0.70 -15.87 5.05
CA LEU A 90 0.16 -15.05 4.20
C LEU A 90 1.25 -14.33 5.02
N LEU A 91 2.48 -14.39 4.51
CA LEU A 91 3.66 -13.76 5.11
C LEU A 91 4.11 -12.51 4.32
N SER A 92 3.83 -12.47 3.02
CA SER A 92 4.13 -11.34 2.13
C SER A 92 2.92 -10.99 1.27
N LEU A 93 2.51 -9.73 1.31
CA LEU A 93 1.44 -9.18 0.48
C LEU A 93 1.95 -7.98 -0.32
N ASP A 94 1.87 -8.08 -1.63
CA ASP A 94 2.05 -6.95 -2.56
C ASP A 94 0.71 -6.70 -3.24
N LEU A 95 0.10 -5.55 -2.94
CA LEU A 95 -1.16 -5.14 -3.54
C LEU A 95 -0.98 -3.77 -4.19
N ILE A 96 -0.86 -3.78 -5.52
CA ILE A 96 -0.87 -2.57 -6.34
C ILE A 96 -2.27 -2.44 -6.91
N PHE A 97 -2.99 -1.39 -6.53
CA PHE A 97 -4.34 -1.13 -6.99
C PHE A 97 -4.46 0.33 -7.40
N ARG A 98 -4.16 0.61 -8.67
CA ARG A 98 -4.14 1.98 -9.21
C ARG A 98 -5.53 2.37 -9.70
N ASN A 99 -6.39 2.77 -8.77
CA ASN A 99 -7.74 3.23 -9.01
C ASN A 99 -7.92 4.56 -8.27
N ASP A 100 -8.52 5.54 -8.94
CA ASP A 100 -8.69 6.92 -8.45
C ASP A 100 -9.88 7.11 -7.50
N GLU A 101 -10.76 6.11 -7.40
CA GLU A 101 -12.10 6.18 -6.82
C GLU A 101 -12.34 5.30 -5.58
N LEU A 102 -11.36 4.55 -5.07
CA LEU A 102 -11.54 3.78 -3.82
C LEU A 102 -11.74 4.72 -2.60
N PRO A 103 -12.89 4.66 -1.90
CA PRO A 103 -13.16 5.48 -0.72
C PRO A 103 -12.61 4.82 0.56
N ASP A 104 -12.74 5.51 1.71
CA ASP A 104 -12.30 5.01 3.02
C ASP A 104 -12.79 3.59 3.35
N LYS A 105 -14.02 3.26 2.96
CA LYS A 105 -14.62 1.91 3.14
C LYS A 105 -13.77 0.80 2.51
N ALA A 106 -13.07 1.07 1.40
CA ALA A 106 -12.19 0.11 0.77
C ALA A 106 -10.97 -0.19 1.65
N LEU A 107 -10.35 0.85 2.23
CA LEU A 107 -9.21 0.73 3.13
C LEU A 107 -9.63 0.07 4.45
N GLU A 108 -10.82 0.38 4.98
CA GLU A 108 -11.40 -0.30 6.14
C GLU A 108 -11.62 -1.80 5.87
N SER A 109 -12.05 -2.16 4.65
CA SER A 109 -12.23 -3.56 4.25
C SER A 109 -10.88 -4.30 4.16
N LEU A 110 -9.84 -3.64 3.64
CA LEU A 110 -8.48 -4.20 3.65
C LEU A 110 -7.98 -4.36 5.08
N ALA A 111 -8.14 -3.33 5.92
CA ALA A 111 -7.75 -3.32 7.32
C ALA A 111 -8.31 -4.53 8.09
N GLY A 112 -9.62 -4.79 7.95
CA GLY A 112 -10.28 -5.95 8.56
C GLY A 112 -9.88 -7.31 7.98
N SER A 113 -9.18 -7.34 6.84
CA SER A 113 -8.83 -8.57 6.12
C SER A 113 -7.35 -8.91 6.15
N LEU A 114 -6.48 -8.00 6.59
CA LEU A 114 -5.03 -8.20 6.65
C LEU A 114 -4.68 -9.47 7.46
N PRO A 115 -3.91 -10.40 6.89
CA PRO A 115 -3.44 -11.57 7.62
C PRO A 115 -2.51 -11.17 8.79
N PRO A 116 -2.72 -11.71 9.99
CA PRO A 116 -1.98 -11.27 11.19
C PRO A 116 -0.51 -11.72 11.20
N ALA A 117 -0.13 -12.68 10.35
CA ALA A 117 1.22 -13.24 10.26
C ALA A 117 2.12 -12.51 9.24
N LEU A 118 1.64 -11.42 8.62
CA LEU A 118 2.43 -10.69 7.63
C LEU A 118 3.74 -10.17 8.23
N SER A 119 4.84 -10.43 7.52
CA SER A 119 6.16 -9.87 7.80
C SER A 119 6.57 -8.83 6.74
N ARG A 120 5.96 -8.87 5.55
CA ARG A 120 6.21 -7.93 4.46
C ARG A 120 4.89 -7.46 3.86
N VAL A 121 4.74 -6.14 3.75
CA VAL A 121 3.59 -5.50 3.10
C VAL A 121 4.07 -4.45 2.12
N MET A 122 3.60 -4.52 0.88
CA MET A 122 3.69 -3.46 -0.10
C MET A 122 2.28 -3.10 -0.56
N LEU A 123 1.84 -1.88 -0.27
CA LEU A 123 0.55 -1.36 -0.74
C LEU A 123 0.79 -0.15 -1.62
N SER A 124 0.18 -0.15 -2.80
CA SER A 124 0.21 1.00 -3.70
C SER A 124 -1.20 1.37 -4.12
N PHE A 125 -1.66 2.52 -3.64
CA PHE A 125 -2.90 3.18 -4.03
C PHE A 125 -2.59 4.52 -4.72
N LYS A 126 -1.47 4.55 -5.45
CA LYS A 126 -1.06 5.71 -6.23
C LYS A 126 -2.21 6.21 -7.12
N ASP A 127 -2.33 7.53 -7.22
CA ASP A 127 -3.37 8.26 -7.95
C ASP A 127 -4.78 8.09 -7.37
N ASN A 128 -4.94 7.41 -6.23
CA ASN A 128 -6.21 7.42 -5.52
C ASN A 128 -6.49 8.78 -4.90
N THR A 129 -7.59 9.40 -5.30
CA THR A 129 -7.98 10.72 -4.80
C THR A 129 -9.14 10.67 -3.82
N GLU A 130 -9.74 9.50 -3.59
CA GLU A 130 -11.01 9.39 -2.89
C GLU A 130 -10.90 9.10 -1.40
N PHE A 131 -10.00 8.22 -0.96
CA PHE A 131 -9.81 7.98 0.47
C PHE A 131 -9.15 9.19 1.18
N THR A 132 -9.39 9.27 2.48
CA THR A 132 -8.96 10.35 3.37
C THR A 132 -8.05 9.83 4.48
N ASP A 133 -7.69 10.71 5.42
CA ASP A 133 -7.00 10.32 6.66
C ASP A 133 -7.75 9.21 7.40
N GLN A 134 -9.09 9.18 7.39
CA GLN A 134 -9.86 8.18 8.13
C GLN A 134 -9.58 6.76 7.65
N GLY A 135 -9.70 6.49 6.34
CA GLY A 135 -9.46 5.17 5.78
C GLY A 135 -8.00 4.74 5.96
N PHE A 136 -7.07 5.68 5.80
CA PHE A 136 -5.65 5.38 5.99
C PHE A 136 -5.30 5.09 7.46
N CYS A 137 -5.85 5.83 8.42
CA CYS A 137 -5.71 5.54 9.84
C CYS A 137 -6.24 4.14 10.19
N ALA A 138 -7.41 3.77 9.66
CA ALA A 138 -7.98 2.43 9.88
C ALA A 138 -7.06 1.31 9.36
N LEU A 139 -6.44 1.53 8.20
CA LEU A 139 -5.44 0.63 7.63
C LEU A 139 -4.20 0.52 8.53
N LEU A 140 -3.64 1.65 8.98
CA LEU A 140 -2.48 1.69 9.87
C LEU A 140 -2.74 0.95 11.19
N ASP A 141 -3.90 1.18 11.81
CA ASP A 141 -4.29 0.52 13.07
C ASP A 141 -4.36 -1.00 12.97
N SER A 142 -4.54 -1.53 11.75
CA SER A 142 -4.64 -2.96 11.46
C SER A 142 -3.35 -3.57 10.91
N LEU A 143 -2.31 -2.76 10.65
CA LEU A 143 -1.01 -3.28 10.23
C LEU A 143 -0.38 -4.14 11.35
N PRO A 144 0.04 -5.40 11.06
CA PRO A 144 0.62 -6.27 12.07
C PRO A 144 1.91 -5.72 12.68
N GLY A 145 2.10 -5.87 13.98
CA GLY A 145 3.37 -5.53 14.66
C GLY A 145 4.54 -6.47 14.32
N SER A 146 4.28 -7.56 13.59
CA SER A 146 5.29 -8.49 13.07
C SER A 146 6.00 -8.01 11.81
N LEU A 147 5.63 -6.84 11.27
CA LEU A 147 6.18 -6.32 10.03
C LEU A 147 7.68 -6.03 10.16
N VAL A 148 8.43 -6.55 9.20
CA VAL A 148 9.87 -6.33 9.00
C VAL A 148 10.09 -5.40 7.80
N GLU A 149 9.21 -5.44 6.81
CA GLU A 149 9.24 -4.58 5.63
C GLU A 149 7.85 -3.99 5.36
N LEU A 150 7.81 -2.66 5.26
CA LEU A 150 6.62 -1.89 4.92
C LEU A 150 6.95 -0.94 3.77
N ILE A 151 6.21 -1.09 2.67
CA ILE A 151 6.27 -0.21 1.51
C ILE A 151 4.87 0.35 1.29
N LEU A 152 4.73 1.67 1.32
CA LEU A 152 3.47 2.37 1.09
C LEU A 152 3.67 3.38 -0.01
N ASN A 153 2.87 3.26 -1.08
CA ASN A 153 2.79 4.25 -2.13
C ASN A 153 1.37 4.83 -2.17
N LEU A 154 1.27 6.07 -1.68
CA LEU A 154 0.05 6.87 -1.55
C LEU A 154 0.22 8.17 -2.35
N ASP A 155 1.07 8.13 -3.37
CA ASP A 155 1.37 9.26 -4.23
C ASP A 155 0.09 9.78 -4.91
N ALA A 156 0.05 11.10 -5.14
CA ALA A 156 -1.07 11.81 -5.74
C ALA A 156 -2.43 11.69 -4.99
N ASN A 157 -2.44 11.43 -3.68
CA ASN A 157 -3.64 11.61 -2.85
C ASN A 157 -3.68 13.02 -2.20
N PRO A 158 -4.60 13.92 -2.63
CA PRO A 158 -4.68 15.29 -2.12
C PRO A 158 -5.46 15.43 -0.81
N LYS A 159 -6.03 14.34 -0.28
CA LYS A 159 -6.89 14.34 0.91
C LYS A 159 -6.14 13.98 2.19
N LEU A 160 -4.95 13.39 2.09
CA LEU A 160 -4.08 13.13 3.24
C LEU A 160 -3.51 14.41 3.85
N THR A 161 -3.50 14.49 5.18
CA THR A 161 -3.01 15.65 5.96
C THR A 161 -2.05 15.22 7.05
N ASP A 162 -1.55 16.14 7.87
CA ASP A 162 -0.74 15.78 9.05
C ASP A 162 -1.42 14.75 9.99
N SER A 163 -2.75 14.58 9.92
CA SER A 163 -3.43 13.53 10.68
C SER A 163 -2.96 12.12 10.28
N SER A 164 -2.74 11.85 8.99
CA SER A 164 -2.18 10.58 8.55
C SER A 164 -0.74 10.38 9.01
N LEU A 165 0.08 11.44 8.97
CA LEU A 165 1.46 11.41 9.45
C LEU A 165 1.52 11.11 10.95
N ARG A 166 0.65 11.73 11.75
CA ARG A 166 0.52 11.46 13.19
C ARG A 166 0.06 10.05 13.49
N ALA A 167 -0.93 9.56 12.76
CA ALA A 167 -1.39 8.18 12.92
C ALA A 167 -0.26 7.19 12.60
N PHE A 168 0.52 7.47 11.54
CA PHE A 168 1.63 6.61 11.18
C PHE A 168 2.75 6.65 12.23
N ALA A 169 3.09 7.84 12.75
CA ALA A 169 4.00 8.01 13.87
C ALA A 169 3.52 7.23 15.12
N GLY A 170 2.23 7.28 15.42
CA GLY A 170 1.61 6.52 16.51
C GLY A 170 1.77 5.01 16.33
N TRP A 171 1.51 4.49 15.12
CA TRP A 171 1.73 3.08 14.81
C TRP A 171 3.21 2.68 14.94
N LEU A 172 4.14 3.48 14.41
CA LEU A 172 5.58 3.21 14.50
C LEU A 172 6.05 3.09 15.96
N ASN A 173 5.61 4.00 16.83
CA ASN A 173 5.92 3.96 18.26
C ASN A 173 5.33 2.72 18.96
N LYS A 174 4.12 2.29 18.57
CA LYS A 174 3.42 1.17 19.20
C LYS A 174 3.89 -0.19 18.69
N SER A 175 4.22 -0.30 17.42
CA SER A 175 4.32 -1.59 16.71
C SER A 175 5.43 -1.65 15.66
N GLY A 176 6.03 -0.51 15.30
CA GLY A 176 7.09 -0.44 14.28
C GLY A 176 8.49 -0.84 14.77
N SER A 177 8.69 -1.19 16.04
CA SER A 177 10.03 -1.45 16.60
C SER A 177 10.79 -2.61 15.95
N GLY A 178 10.09 -3.55 15.31
CA GLY A 178 10.68 -4.64 14.53
C GLY A 178 11.02 -4.30 13.08
N LEU A 179 10.57 -3.14 12.59
CA LEU A 179 10.66 -2.76 11.18
C LEU A 179 12.12 -2.53 10.78
N GLN A 180 12.56 -3.19 9.72
CA GLN A 180 13.93 -3.09 9.19
C GLN A 180 13.99 -2.31 7.89
N LYS A 181 12.87 -2.25 7.16
CA LYS A 181 12.76 -1.54 5.90
C LYS A 181 11.44 -0.77 5.83
N LEU A 182 11.53 0.54 5.61
CA LEU A 182 10.37 1.41 5.41
C LEU A 182 10.56 2.25 4.16
N TYR A 183 9.71 2.04 3.16
CA TYR A 183 9.59 2.96 2.03
C TYR A 183 8.20 3.61 2.07
N LEU A 184 8.15 4.93 2.18
CA LEU A 184 6.90 5.70 2.11
C LEU A 184 7.02 6.73 0.99
N ILE A 185 6.13 6.63 0.01
CA ILE A 185 5.92 7.63 -1.04
C ILE A 185 4.54 8.22 -0.80
N SER A 186 4.48 9.48 -0.42
CA SER A 186 3.21 10.16 -0.20
C SER A 186 3.38 11.65 -0.46
N ASN A 187 2.89 12.10 -1.61
CA ASN A 187 2.98 13.49 -2.00
C ASN A 187 1.61 14.14 -1.76
N SER A 188 1.52 14.97 -0.72
CA SER A 188 0.34 15.78 -0.42
C SER A 188 0.75 17.21 -0.12
N SER A 189 0.10 18.17 -0.77
CA SER A 189 0.26 19.60 -0.51
C SER A 189 -0.23 20.04 0.88
N LYS A 190 -0.87 19.14 1.64
CA LYS A 190 -1.40 19.40 2.97
C LYS A 190 -0.48 18.91 4.10
N TYR A 191 0.65 18.30 3.76
CA TYR A 191 1.66 17.99 4.77
C TYR A 191 2.40 19.24 5.18
N SER A 192 2.48 19.47 6.50
CA SER A 192 3.27 20.54 7.07
C SER A 192 4.63 20.03 7.55
N GLN A 193 5.56 20.96 7.77
CA GLN A 193 6.84 20.67 8.42
C GLN A 193 6.65 20.00 9.78
N ASN A 194 5.65 20.41 10.57
CA ASN A 194 5.41 19.84 11.90
C ASN A 194 4.95 18.38 11.80
N GLY A 195 4.05 18.07 10.85
CA GLY A 195 3.60 16.69 10.62
C GLY A 195 4.75 15.76 10.23
N LEU A 196 5.65 16.23 9.35
CA LEU A 196 6.84 15.47 8.94
C LEU A 196 7.85 15.31 10.08
N GLN A 197 8.06 16.34 10.89
CA GLN A 197 8.91 16.25 12.08
C GLN A 197 8.37 15.21 13.08
N GLU A 198 7.05 15.17 13.28
CA GLU A 198 6.42 14.19 14.16
C GLU A 198 6.59 12.76 13.65
N LEU A 199 6.41 12.54 12.34
CA LEU A 199 6.71 11.26 11.71
C LEU A 199 8.17 10.86 11.91
N CYS A 200 9.11 11.79 11.69
CA CYS A 200 10.54 11.53 11.87
C CYS A 200 10.90 11.11 13.27
N ALA A 201 10.35 11.80 14.27
CA ALA A 201 10.62 11.52 15.67
C ALA A 201 10.18 10.10 16.08
N ALA A 202 9.25 9.50 15.34
CA ALA A 202 8.76 8.14 15.57
C ALA A 202 9.50 7.06 14.76
N LEU A 203 10.39 7.42 13.84
CA LEU A 203 11.10 6.44 13.01
C LEU A 203 12.03 5.58 13.90
N PRO A 204 11.87 4.25 13.91
CA PRO A 204 12.79 3.38 14.63
C PRO A 204 14.13 3.29 13.90
N SER A 205 15.15 2.77 14.58
CA SER A 205 16.40 2.38 13.92
C SER A 205 16.12 1.26 12.93
N MET A 206 16.48 1.47 11.66
CA MET A 206 16.18 0.55 10.56
C MET A 206 17.34 0.49 9.57
N LYS A 207 17.37 -0.56 8.75
CA LYS A 207 18.44 -0.80 7.77
C LYS A 207 18.23 0.00 6.49
N GLU A 208 16.97 0.17 6.11
CA GLU A 208 16.58 0.80 4.86
C GLU A 208 15.42 1.75 5.12
N LEU A 209 15.65 3.03 4.89
CA LEU A 209 14.62 4.06 4.90
C LEU A 209 14.60 4.77 3.55
N ARG A 210 13.41 4.92 2.97
CA ARG A 210 13.15 5.82 1.85
C ARG A 210 11.87 6.59 2.12
N LEU A 211 11.97 7.91 2.13
CA LEU A 211 10.83 8.80 2.33
C LEU A 211 10.77 9.77 1.15
N GLU A 212 9.64 9.78 0.45
CA GLU A 212 9.38 10.69 -0.66
C GLU A 212 8.13 11.52 -0.36
N PHE A 213 8.37 12.82 -0.17
CA PHE A 213 7.36 13.82 0.14
C PHE A 213 7.62 15.06 -0.73
N GLN A 214 6.79 15.29 -1.75
CA GLN A 214 6.82 16.47 -2.59
C GLN A 214 5.70 17.43 -2.17
N SER A 215 6.10 18.66 -1.81
CA SER A 215 5.21 19.77 -1.51
C SER A 215 4.93 20.56 -2.79
N SER A 216 4.04 20.06 -3.66
CA SER A 216 3.67 20.72 -4.94
C SER A 216 4.84 21.02 -5.90
N GLU A 217 4.55 21.49 -7.13
CA GLU A 217 5.56 21.78 -8.16
C GLU A 217 6.51 22.94 -7.80
N THR A 218 6.22 23.71 -6.74
CA THR A 218 6.92 24.96 -6.41
C THR A 218 7.74 24.94 -5.12
N GLU A 219 7.63 23.91 -4.27
CA GLU A 219 8.48 23.78 -3.09
C GLU A 219 9.49 22.64 -3.24
N PRO A 220 10.69 22.76 -2.64
CA PRO A 220 11.70 21.71 -2.71
C PRO A 220 11.17 20.39 -2.15
N ASP A 221 11.66 19.27 -2.70
CA ASP A 221 11.45 17.92 -2.17
C ASP A 221 11.70 17.92 -0.66
N LEU A 222 10.64 17.74 0.13
CA LEU A 222 10.74 17.71 1.59
C LEU A 222 11.52 16.46 2.03
N GLY A 223 11.55 15.41 1.21
CA GLY A 223 12.40 14.22 1.38
C GLY A 223 13.90 14.53 1.43
N SER A 224 14.35 15.58 0.74
CA SER A 224 15.75 16.04 0.79
C SER A 224 16.12 16.73 2.11
N GLN A 225 15.13 17.05 2.95
CA GLN A 225 15.30 17.69 4.26
C GLN A 225 15.44 16.67 5.40
N PHE A 226 15.56 15.38 5.07
CA PHE A 226 15.84 14.33 6.02
C PHE A 226 17.34 14.04 6.05
N VAL A 227 17.94 14.12 7.23
CA VAL A 227 19.35 13.79 7.47
C VAL A 227 19.44 12.55 8.32
N VAL A 228 20.20 11.56 7.84
CA VAL A 228 20.58 10.37 8.61
C VAL A 228 21.92 10.63 9.27
N SER A 229 21.96 10.64 10.60
CA SER A 229 23.18 10.82 11.38
C SER A 229 24.01 9.52 11.45
N PRO A 230 25.28 9.56 11.88
CA PRO A 230 26.16 8.38 11.97
C PRO A 230 25.65 7.26 12.88
N ASP A 231 24.75 7.58 13.82
CA ASP A 231 24.05 6.66 14.72
C ASP A 231 22.70 6.17 14.16
N ASN A 232 22.44 6.37 12.87
CA ASN A 232 21.20 6.02 12.16
C ASN A 232 19.94 6.71 12.70
N LEU A 233 20.07 7.88 13.33
CA LEU A 233 18.93 8.71 13.68
C LEU A 233 18.50 9.50 12.44
N ILE A 234 17.21 9.46 12.11
CA ILE A 234 16.65 10.24 11.00
C ILE A 234 16.04 11.52 11.56
N THR A 235 16.52 12.66 11.08
CA THR A 235 16.08 13.98 11.53
C THR A 235 15.55 14.79 10.36
N PHE A 236 14.42 15.46 10.54
CA PHE A 236 13.93 16.44 9.57
C PHE A 236 14.51 17.81 9.89
N THR A 237 15.39 18.30 9.04
CA THR A 237 16.10 19.58 9.25
C THR A 237 15.33 20.78 8.72
N GLY A 238 14.22 20.58 8.01
CA GLY A 238 13.52 21.67 7.32
C GLY A 238 14.31 22.22 6.13
N PRO A 239 13.80 23.26 5.45
CA PRO A 239 14.51 23.89 4.35
C PRO A 239 15.84 24.46 4.83
N ALA A 240 16.90 24.25 4.04
CA ALA A 240 18.24 24.73 4.35
C ALA A 240 18.25 26.27 4.52
N GLY A 241 18.26 26.74 5.77
CA GLY A 241 18.22 28.17 6.10
C GLY A 241 17.55 28.54 7.44
N ALA A 242 16.88 27.61 8.13
CA ALA A 242 16.16 27.92 9.38
C ALA A 242 17.02 27.90 10.67
N THR A 243 18.35 28.03 10.58
CA THR A 243 19.19 28.31 11.76
C THR A 243 19.25 29.82 12.00
N GLY A 244 18.26 30.36 12.70
CA GLY A 244 18.26 31.79 13.04
C GLY A 244 17.04 32.28 13.80
N ALA A 245 16.78 31.77 15.00
CA ALA A 245 16.16 32.53 16.10
C ALA A 245 16.20 31.70 17.40
N ALA A 246 17.33 31.75 18.09
CA ALA A 246 17.32 31.58 19.54
C ALA A 246 17.03 32.95 20.16
N VAL A 247 16.07 33.01 21.08
CA VAL A 247 16.05 33.99 22.17
C VAL A 247 16.39 33.24 23.43
#